data_AF-A0A940PWE6-F1
#
_entry.id   AF-A0A940PWE6-F1
#
_cell.length_a   1.000
_cell.length_b   1.000
_cell.length_c   1.000
_cell.angle_alpha   90.00
_cell.angle_beta   90.00
_cell.angle_gamma   90.00
#
_symmetry.space_group_name_H-M   'P 1'
#
loop_
_entity.id
_entity.type
_entity.pdbx_description
1 polymer ?
#
loop_
_entity_poly.entity_id
_entity_poly.type
_entity_poly.pdbx_seq_one_letter_code
_entity_poly.pdbx_strand_id
1 'polypeptide(L)'
;MSERRSPYLLLGVPFGASKEVASRAFAKATRRLKRAIDAPYDLEDLNWALHAIEQRIEDPGSSIDDYRIPANPSVYEIPSGEGILNPPVQPYERRTQPTDPATIEALRVQIIREVAASVIAEWLGSPLPQIHSFPESSESSES
;
A
#
# COMPACT_ATOMS: atom_id res chain seq x y z
N MET A 1 30.54 5.25 1.91
CA MET A 1 29.66 5.39 0.72
C MET A 1 29.13 4.01 0.31
N SER A 2 28.40 3.30 1.18
CA SER A 2 27.87 1.95 0.88
C SER A 2 26.35 1.89 0.86
N GLU A 3 25.70 3.04 0.70
CA GLU A 3 24.24 3.11 0.61
C GLU A 3 23.81 2.89 -0.85
N ARG A 4 22.88 1.94 -1.08
CA ARG A 4 22.12 1.66 -2.32
C ARG A 4 22.59 0.51 -3.23
N ARG A 5 23.19 -0.56 -2.70
CA ARG A 5 23.28 -1.82 -3.46
C ARG A 5 22.09 -2.72 -3.10
N SER A 6 21.20 -2.99 -4.06
CA SER A 6 20.07 -3.90 -3.85
C SER A 6 20.53 -5.35 -4.05
N PRO A 7 20.30 -6.26 -3.08
CA PRO A 7 20.76 -7.65 -3.19
C PRO A 7 20.07 -8.40 -4.33
N TYR A 8 18.80 -8.09 -4.60
CA TYR A 8 18.03 -8.66 -5.71
C TYR A 8 18.61 -8.26 -7.08
N LEU A 9 19.05 -7.01 -7.23
CA LEU A 9 19.70 -6.54 -8.45
C LEU A 9 21.08 -7.18 -8.65
N LEU A 10 21.83 -7.36 -7.56
CA LEU A 10 23.15 -7.96 -7.60
C LEU A 10 23.11 -9.42 -8.08
N LEU A 11 22.13 -10.20 -7.60
CA LEU A 11 21.90 -11.58 -8.05
C LEU A 11 21.10 -11.66 -9.37
N GLY A 12 20.46 -10.58 -9.80
CA GLY A 12 19.64 -10.53 -11.01
C GLY A 12 18.32 -11.29 -10.88
N VAL A 13 17.68 -11.22 -9.72
CA VAL A 13 16.40 -11.87 -9.42
C VAL A 13 15.31 -10.85 -9.11
N PRO A 14 14.03 -11.17 -9.34
CA PRO A 14 12.94 -10.29 -8.93
C PRO A 14 12.88 -10.16 -7.40
N PHE A 15 12.35 -9.04 -6.93
CA PHE A 15 12.04 -8.84 -5.51
C PHE A 15 11.06 -9.92 -5.02
N GLY A 16 11.27 -10.43 -3.80
CA GLY A 16 10.46 -11.53 -3.25
C GLY A 16 10.75 -12.91 -3.84
N ALA A 17 11.83 -13.08 -4.61
CA ALA A 17 12.26 -14.40 -5.08
C ALA A 17 12.50 -15.37 -3.91
N SER A 18 12.10 -16.64 -4.09
CA SER A 18 12.32 -17.68 -3.07
C SER A 18 13.81 -17.98 -2.87
N LYS A 19 14.15 -18.56 -1.71
CA LYS A 19 15.51 -18.99 -1.36
C LYS A 19 16.14 -19.83 -2.47
N GLU A 20 15.40 -20.80 -3.00
CA GLU A 20 15.83 -21.68 -4.09
C GLU A 20 16.20 -20.92 -5.38
N VAL A 21 15.41 -19.90 -5.72
CA VAL A 21 15.66 -19.05 -6.89
C VAL A 21 16.90 -18.18 -6.66
N ALA A 22 17.06 -17.62 -5.46
CA ALA A 22 18.24 -16.84 -5.08
C ALA A 22 19.53 -17.68 -5.12
N SER A 23 19.53 -18.89 -4.55
CA SER A 23 20.69 -19.80 -4.59
C SER A 23 21.06 -20.19 -6.02
N ARG A 24 20.07 -20.44 -6.88
CA ARG A 24 20.30 -20.74 -8.31
C ARG A 24 20.89 -19.54 -9.04
N ALA A 25 20.42 -18.34 -8.72
CA ALA A 25 20.91 -17.10 -9.32
C ALA A 25 22.34 -16.78 -8.86
N PHE A 26 22.67 -16.99 -7.59
CA PHE A 26 24.03 -16.90 -7.07
C PHE A 26 25.00 -17.80 -7.87
N ALA A 27 24.66 -19.07 -8.09
CA ALA A 27 25.49 -19.96 -8.88
C ALA A 27 25.72 -19.47 -10.32
N LYS A 28 24.69 -18.85 -10.94
CA LYS A 28 24.81 -18.23 -12.27
C LYS A 28 25.66 -16.96 -12.24
N ALA A 29 25.47 -16.10 -11.24
CA ALA A 29 26.20 -14.86 -11.06
C ALA A 29 27.70 -15.11 -10.82
N THR A 30 28.05 -16.11 -10.01
CA THR A 30 29.44 -16.54 -9.78
C THR A 30 30.10 -17.05 -11.06
N ARG A 31 29.36 -17.80 -11.89
CA ARG A 31 29.88 -18.22 -13.22
C ARG A 31 30.07 -17.05 -14.16
N ARG A 32 29.18 -16.04 -14.12
CA ARG A 32 29.31 -14.81 -14.90
C ARG A 32 30.51 -13.99 -14.46
N LEU A 33 30.71 -13.83 -13.14
CA LEU A 33 31.82 -13.10 -12.54
C LEU A 33 33.17 -13.69 -12.97
N LYS A 34 33.31 -15.02 -12.98
CA LYS A 34 34.53 -15.70 -13.46
C LYS A 34 34.87 -15.43 -14.92
N ARG A 35 33.89 -15.02 -15.74
CA ARG A 35 34.07 -14.73 -17.17
C ARG A 35 34.22 -13.23 -17.45
N ALA A 36 33.82 -12.38 -16.50
CA ALA A 36 33.88 -10.93 -16.63
C ALA A 36 35.16 -10.42 -15.97
N ILE A 37 36.08 -9.90 -16.77
CA ILE A 37 37.37 -9.38 -16.30
C ILE A 37 37.21 -8.05 -15.54
N ASP A 38 36.09 -7.33 -15.76
CA ASP A 38 35.86 -5.98 -15.24
C ASP A 38 34.44 -5.84 -14.67
N ALA A 39 34.07 -6.70 -13.73
CA ALA A 39 32.78 -6.62 -13.06
C ALA A 39 32.82 -5.57 -11.92
N PRO A 40 31.78 -4.73 -11.75
CA PRO A 40 31.73 -3.70 -10.71
C PRO A 40 31.41 -4.24 -9.30
N TYR A 41 31.37 -5.56 -9.14
CA TYR A 41 31.06 -6.27 -7.90
C TYR A 41 31.89 -7.56 -7.83
N ASP A 42 32.19 -8.03 -6.63
CA ASP A 42 33.03 -9.20 -6.38
C ASP A 42 32.24 -10.41 -5.84
N LEU A 43 32.96 -11.45 -5.43
CA LEU A 43 32.35 -12.65 -4.84
C LEU A 43 31.77 -12.36 -3.45
N GLU A 44 32.40 -11.47 -2.70
CA GLU A 44 31.96 -11.10 -1.34
C GLU A 44 30.61 -10.38 -1.41
N ASP A 45 30.45 -9.47 -2.37
CA ASP A 45 29.19 -8.81 -2.70
C ASP A 45 28.09 -9.85 -3.01
N LEU A 46 28.39 -10.89 -3.80
CA LEU A 46 27.41 -11.94 -4.14
C LEU A 46 27.02 -12.79 -2.92
N ASN A 47 27.97 -13.13 -2.05
CA ASN A 47 27.70 -13.85 -0.80
C ASN A 47 26.85 -12.99 0.15
N TRP A 48 27.22 -11.72 0.30
CA TRP A 48 26.44 -10.75 1.06
C TRP A 48 25.00 -10.66 0.53
N ALA A 49 24.81 -10.58 -0.78
CA ALA A 49 23.48 -10.48 -1.38
C ALA A 49 22.63 -11.73 -1.16
N LEU A 50 23.23 -12.92 -1.22
CA LEU A 50 22.52 -14.17 -0.92
C LEU A 50 22.06 -14.20 0.54
N HIS A 51 22.97 -13.94 1.49
CA HIS A 51 22.65 -13.92 2.91
C HIS A 51 21.63 -12.84 3.26
N ALA A 52 21.72 -11.66 2.65
CA ALA A 52 20.75 -10.58 2.85
C ALA A 52 19.33 -10.99 2.41
N ILE A 53 19.19 -11.72 1.29
CA ILE A 53 17.87 -12.22 0.85
C ILE A 53 17.36 -13.32 1.78
N GLU A 54 18.22 -14.25 2.19
CA GLU A 54 17.85 -15.32 3.12
C GLU A 54 17.35 -14.75 4.45
N GLN A 55 18.08 -13.80 5.02
CA GLN A 55 17.72 -13.14 6.27
C GLN A 55 16.38 -12.38 6.16
N ARG A 56 16.11 -11.73 5.03
CA ARG A 56 14.83 -11.03 4.78
C ARG A 56 13.64 -11.98 4.63
N ILE A 57 13.87 -13.19 4.10
CA ILE A 57 12.82 -14.21 4.00
C ILE A 57 12.51 -14.78 5.39
N GLU A 58 13.54 -15.01 6.21
CA GLU A 58 13.39 -15.60 7.55
C GLU A 58 12.84 -14.61 8.58
N ASP A 59 13.23 -13.33 8.50
CA ASP A 59 12.73 -12.26 9.37
C ASP A 59 12.33 -11.01 8.55
N PRO A 60 11.08 -10.98 8.06
CA PRO A 60 10.55 -9.82 7.34
C PRO A 60 10.52 -8.53 8.17
N GLY A 61 10.52 -8.64 9.51
CA GLY A 61 10.52 -7.51 10.43
C GLY A 61 11.88 -6.83 10.55
N SER A 62 12.97 -7.54 10.23
CA SER A 62 14.32 -6.97 10.19
C SER A 62 14.56 -6.01 9.02
N SER A 63 13.68 -6.04 8.00
CA SER A 63 13.78 -5.22 6.79
C SER A 63 12.82 -4.04 6.79
N ILE A 64 12.84 -3.25 7.87
CA ILE A 64 12.07 -2.00 7.99
C ILE A 64 12.37 -1.05 6.81
N ASP A 65 13.59 -1.12 6.25
CA ASP A 65 13.99 -0.37 5.05
C ASP A 65 13.26 -0.77 3.76
N ASP A 66 12.62 -1.93 3.70
CA ASP A 66 11.86 -2.38 2.52
C ASP A 66 10.47 -1.74 2.46
N TYR A 67 9.96 -1.20 3.58
CA TYR A 67 8.71 -0.45 3.66
C TYR A 67 8.94 1.06 3.63
N ARG A 68 9.77 1.52 2.70
CA ARG A 68 9.96 2.96 2.47
C ARG A 68 8.80 3.51 1.66
N ILE A 69 7.84 4.10 2.36
CA ILE A 69 6.87 5.01 1.76
C ILE A 69 7.64 6.26 1.33
N PRO A 70 7.57 6.69 0.06
CA PRO A 70 8.15 7.95 -0.38
C PRO A 70 7.72 9.07 0.58
N ALA A 71 8.69 9.82 1.11
CA ALA A 71 8.42 10.96 1.99
C ALA A 71 7.50 12.00 1.32
N ASN A 72 7.48 12.02 -0.02
CA ASN A 72 6.52 12.75 -0.80
C ASN A 72 5.41 11.81 -1.34
N PRO A 73 4.17 11.90 -0.85
CA PRO A 73 3.06 11.08 -1.32
C PRO A 73 2.67 11.38 -2.79
N SER A 74 3.08 12.53 -3.34
CA SER A 74 2.79 12.91 -4.73
C SER A 74 3.48 12.01 -5.76
N VAL A 75 4.40 11.13 -5.33
CA VAL A 75 5.00 10.09 -6.20
C VAL A 75 3.95 9.07 -6.67
N TYR A 76 2.87 8.90 -5.92
CA TYR A 76 1.75 8.04 -6.30
C TYR A 76 0.69 8.75 -7.14
N GLU A 77 0.82 10.07 -7.34
CA GLU A 77 -0.07 10.80 -8.23
C GLU A 77 0.26 10.41 -9.67
N ILE A 78 -0.64 9.63 -10.27
CA ILE A 78 -0.54 9.29 -11.68
C ILE A 78 -0.74 10.59 -12.46
N PRO A 79 0.24 11.04 -13.26
CA PRO A 79 0.11 12.28 -14.01
C PRO A 79 -1.09 12.18 -14.94
N SER A 80 -1.98 13.17 -14.88
CA SER A 80 -3.14 13.28 -15.75
C SER A 80 -2.68 13.49 -17.19
N GLY A 81 -2.80 12.47 -18.04
CA GLY A 81 -2.44 12.52 -19.46
C GLY A 81 -2.24 11.14 -20.07
N GLU A 82 -2.29 11.06 -21.40
CA GLU A 82 -1.97 9.84 -22.15
C GLU A 82 -0.45 9.64 -22.17
N GLY A 83 0.01 8.43 -21.87
CA GLY A 83 1.44 8.10 -21.91
C GLY A 83 1.68 6.61 -22.03
N ILE A 84 2.91 6.22 -22.38
CA ILE A 84 3.31 4.80 -22.52
C ILE A 84 3.05 4.02 -21.21
N LEU A 85 3.19 4.69 -20.06
CA LEU A 85 2.94 4.12 -18.73
C LEU A 85 1.53 4.41 -18.19
N ASN A 86 0.71 5.15 -18.94
CA ASN A 86 -0.67 5.48 -18.60
C ASN A 86 -1.57 5.32 -19.83
N PRO A 87 -1.79 4.07 -20.30
CA PRO A 87 -2.65 3.83 -21.46
C PRO A 87 -4.08 4.29 -21.15
N PRO A 88 -4.84 4.76 -22.16
CA PRO A 88 -6.22 5.16 -21.96
C PRO A 88 -7.03 3.98 -21.43
N VAL A 89 -7.93 4.25 -20.48
CA VAL A 89 -8.85 3.23 -19.95
C VAL A 89 -9.71 2.72 -21.10
N GLN A 90 -9.50 1.48 -21.51
CA GLN A 90 -10.34 0.80 -22.49
C GLN A 90 -11.39 -0.02 -21.73
N PRO A 91 -12.67 0.42 -21.70
CA PRO A 91 -13.71 -0.39 -21.08
C PRO A 91 -13.84 -1.71 -21.84
N TYR A 92 -13.74 -2.81 -21.11
CA TYR A 92 -13.96 -4.13 -21.68
C TYR A 92 -15.41 -4.29 -22.13
N GLU A 93 -15.61 -5.08 -23.19
CA GLU A 93 -16.94 -5.49 -23.59
C GLU A 93 -17.63 -6.25 -22.45
N ARG A 94 -18.85 -5.82 -22.16
CA ARG A 94 -19.67 -6.40 -21.11
C ARG A 94 -20.00 -7.86 -21.45
N ARG A 95 -19.57 -8.79 -20.59
CA ARG A 95 -19.84 -10.24 -20.74
C ARG A 95 -21.08 -10.73 -19.98
N THR A 96 -21.68 -9.87 -19.16
CA THR A 96 -22.84 -10.21 -18.32
C THR A 96 -24.11 -9.57 -18.87
N GLN A 97 -25.26 -10.18 -18.59
CA GLN A 97 -26.55 -9.59 -18.97
C GLN A 97 -26.79 -8.27 -18.21
N PRO A 98 -27.53 -7.31 -18.83
CA PRO A 98 -28.16 -6.18 -18.14
C PRO A 98 -28.77 -6.60 -16.81
N THR A 99 -28.26 -6.04 -15.71
CA THR A 99 -28.92 -6.17 -14.42
C THR A 99 -30.27 -5.49 -14.51
N ASP A 100 -31.32 -6.19 -14.10
CA ASP A 100 -32.68 -5.67 -14.12
C ASP A 100 -32.77 -4.38 -13.26
N PRO A 101 -33.25 -3.25 -13.83
CA PRO A 101 -33.40 -2.00 -13.09
C PRO A 101 -34.24 -2.15 -11.81
N ALA A 102 -35.23 -3.06 -11.78
CA ALA A 102 -36.02 -3.27 -10.57
C ALA A 102 -35.20 -3.87 -9.42
N THR A 103 -34.21 -4.72 -9.75
CA THR A 103 -33.27 -5.30 -8.77
C THR A 103 -32.36 -4.21 -8.18
N ILE A 104 -31.89 -3.28 -9.03
CA ILE A 104 -31.06 -2.14 -8.58
C ILE A 104 -31.86 -1.24 -7.64
N GLU A 105 -33.11 -0.96 -7.97
CA GLU A 105 -33.95 -0.09 -7.16
C GLU A 105 -34.33 -0.74 -5.82
N ALA A 106 -34.61 -2.05 -5.82
CA ALA A 106 -34.83 -2.81 -4.59
C ALA A 106 -33.60 -2.78 -3.67
N LEU A 107 -32.40 -2.94 -4.23
CA LEU A 107 -31.14 -2.86 -3.49
C LEU A 107 -30.93 -1.45 -2.90
N ARG A 108 -31.20 -0.39 -3.67
CA ARG A 108 -31.11 0.99 -3.19
C ARG A 108 -32.04 1.25 -2.01
N VAL A 109 -33.30 0.83 -2.11
CA VAL A 109 -34.28 0.97 -1.03
C VAL A 109 -33.82 0.20 0.22
N GLN A 110 -33.27 -1.00 0.05
CA GLN A 110 -32.75 -1.80 1.16
C GLN A 110 -31.59 -1.09 1.87
N ILE A 111 -30.60 -0.59 1.12
CA ILE A 111 -29.44 0.15 1.67
C ILE A 111 -29.90 1.41 2.40
N ILE A 112 -30.81 2.19 1.82
CA ILE A 112 -31.35 3.40 2.47
C ILE A 112 -31.99 3.04 3.81
N ARG A 113 -32.74 1.94 3.87
CA ARG A 113 -33.38 1.47 5.11
C ARG A 113 -32.36 1.08 6.17
N GLU A 114 -31.33 0.34 5.78
CA GLU A 114 -30.29 -0.13 6.69
C GLU A 114 -29.46 1.03 7.25
N VAL A 115 -29.05 1.96 6.39
CA VAL A 115 -28.33 3.17 6.80
C VAL A 115 -29.20 4.04 7.70
N ALA A 116 -30.48 4.25 7.35
CA ALA A 116 -31.39 5.01 8.19
C ALA A 116 -31.57 4.38 9.58
N ALA A 117 -31.72 3.05 9.66
CA ALA A 117 -31.80 2.34 10.92
C ALA A 117 -30.51 2.48 11.76
N SER A 118 -29.34 2.39 11.12
CA SER A 118 -28.04 2.59 11.78
C SER A 118 -27.91 4.02 12.35
N VAL A 119 -28.25 5.03 11.56
CA VAL A 119 -28.17 6.45 11.99
C VAL A 119 -29.14 6.72 13.14
N ILE A 120 -30.37 6.20 13.08
CA ILE A 120 -31.34 6.34 14.18
C ILE A 120 -30.84 5.65 15.45
N ALA A 121 -30.28 4.45 15.34
CA ALA A 121 -29.74 3.73 16.49
C ALA A 121 -28.56 4.48 17.14
N GLU A 122 -27.67 5.05 16.32
CA GLU A 122 -26.58 5.90 16.78
C GLU A 122 -27.09 7.18 17.47
N TRP A 123 -28.09 7.84 16.89
CA TRP A 123 -28.70 9.04 17.46
C TRP A 123 -29.40 8.78 18.81
N LEU A 124 -30.13 7.67 18.92
CA LEU A 124 -30.80 7.27 20.16
C LEU A 124 -29.80 6.77 21.22
N GLY A 125 -28.66 6.23 20.81
CA GLY A 125 -27.58 5.77 21.69
C GLY A 125 -26.63 6.87 22.14
N SER A 126 -26.67 8.04 21.50
CA SER A 126 -25.81 9.18 21.85
C SER A 126 -26.40 9.92 23.05
N PRO A 127 -25.63 10.14 24.14
CA PRO A 127 -26.11 10.96 25.25
C PRO A 127 -26.36 12.38 24.74
N LEU A 128 -27.56 12.92 25.01
CA LEU A 128 -27.87 14.32 24.71
C LEU A 128 -26.76 15.21 25.29
N PRO A 129 -26.27 16.22 24.53
CA PRO A 129 -25.34 17.19 25.08
C PRO A 129 -25.98 17.83 26.31
N GLN A 130 -25.27 17.82 27.44
CA GLN A 130 -25.74 18.49 28.65
C GLN A 130 -25.91 19.97 28.32
N ILE A 131 -27.15 20.44 28.32
CA ILE A 131 -27.45 21.86 28.21
C ILE A 131 -26.99 22.50 29.52
N HIS A 132 -25.78 23.05 29.52
CA HIS A 132 -25.34 23.93 30.58
C HIS A 132 -26.19 25.20 30.51
N SER A 133 -27.15 25.33 31.43
CA SER A 133 -27.83 26.60 31.67
C SER A 133 -26.83 27.60 32.24
N PHE A 134 -26.65 28.73 31.56
CA PHE A 134 -25.89 29.84 32.09
C PHE A 134 -26.68 30.48 33.24
N PRO A 135 -26.07 30.75 34.40
CA PRO A 135 -26.74 31.47 35.47
C PRO A 135 -27.07 32.90 34.98
N GLU A 136 -28.34 33.28 35.08
CA GLU A 136 -28.77 34.66 34.89
C GLU A 136 -27.96 35.55 35.83
N SER A 137 -27.14 36.43 35.25
CA SER A 137 -26.42 37.46 35.96
C SER A 137 -27.42 38.38 36.64
N SER A 138 -27.51 38.25 37.96
CA SER A 138 -28.25 39.12 38.85
C SER A 138 -27.84 40.58 38.62
N GLU A 139 -28.75 41.39 38.07
CA GLU A 139 -28.64 42.84 38.08
C GLU A 139 -28.55 43.34 39.53
N SER A 140 -27.37 43.86 39.86
CA SER A 140 -27.10 44.56 41.11
C SER A 140 -27.65 45.97 40.96
N SER A 141 -28.87 46.20 41.45
CA SER A 141 -29.29 47.55 41.86
C SER A 141 -28.65 47.85 43.21
N GLU A 142 -27.54 48.58 43.20
CA GLU A 142 -27.09 49.34 44.37
C GLU A 142 -27.33 50.83 44.08
N SER A 143 -28.19 51.42 44.90
CA SER A 143 -28.39 52.86 45.08
C SER A 143 -27.59 53.33 46.29
#